data_AF-A0A2J0MUI1-F1
#
_entry.id   AF-A0A2J0MUI1-F1
#
_cell.length_a   1.000
_cell.length_b   1.000
_cell.length_c   1.000
_cell.angle_alpha   90.00
_cell.angle_beta   90.00
_cell.angle_gamma   90.00
#
_symmetry.space_group_name_H-M   'P 1'
#
loop_
_entity.id
_entity.type
_entity.pdbx_description
1 polymer ?
#
loop_
_entity_poly.entity_id
_entity_poly.type
_entity_poly.pdbx_seq_one_letter_code
_entity_poly.pdbx_strand_id
1 'polypeptide(L)'
;MKFKFSKNLDHQTEAIKAIVALFDTGKNLVQTEGAFALQSAVAVVANELEIDEVRIFENVKNIQKQNQIEQIEKLDSLDFSIEMETGTGKTYVYLRTILELYQKYGLKKFIVLVPSVAIREGVMKTIEQTAEHFGELYGVNLWGATFEYDSGKLSMVRSFARDIDLKIMVMTIQSFNKDDNIMRQTPDRFNGERPLDLVAETRPVIIMDEPQNMESELSKSSIKDLQPLFKLRYSATHRRPYNLMYRLTP
;
A
#
# COMPACT_ATOMS: atom_id res chain seq x y z
N MET A 1 25.53 -15.06 1.98
CA MET A 1 25.16 -15.51 0.61
C MET A 1 24.16 -14.47 0.08
N LYS A 2 24.51 -13.67 -0.94
CA LYS A 2 23.57 -12.68 -1.51
C LYS A 2 22.55 -13.42 -2.38
N PHE A 3 21.25 -13.26 -2.11
CA PHE A 3 20.20 -13.78 -2.97
C PHE A 3 20.21 -13.02 -4.30
N LYS A 4 20.24 -13.73 -5.43
CA LYS A 4 20.02 -13.12 -6.75
C LYS A 4 18.52 -13.12 -7.02
N PHE A 5 17.91 -11.94 -7.07
CA PHE A 5 16.50 -11.79 -7.42
C PHE A 5 16.34 -11.72 -8.94
N SER A 6 15.45 -12.55 -9.49
CA SER A 6 15.10 -12.51 -10.92
C SER A 6 14.13 -11.35 -11.17
N LYS A 7 14.56 -10.33 -11.92
CA LYS A 7 13.79 -9.10 -12.16
C LYS A 7 12.47 -9.33 -12.91
N ASN A 8 12.35 -10.42 -13.68
CA ASN A 8 11.33 -10.59 -14.72
C ASN A 8 10.64 -11.96 -14.66
N LEU A 9 10.13 -12.38 -13.50
CA LEU A 9 9.16 -13.47 -13.51
C LEU A 9 7.84 -12.93 -14.07
N ASP A 10 7.31 -13.57 -15.11
CA ASP A 10 6.17 -13.06 -15.87
C ASP A 10 4.95 -12.89 -14.97
N HIS A 11 4.64 -13.89 -14.15
CA HIS A 11 3.50 -13.85 -13.22
C HIS A 11 3.60 -12.72 -12.18
N GLN A 12 4.83 -12.39 -11.73
CA GLN A 12 5.04 -11.26 -10.83
C GLN A 12 4.79 -9.93 -11.55
N THR A 13 5.27 -9.82 -12.78
CA THR A 13 5.14 -8.61 -13.60
C THR A 13 3.69 -8.38 -14.01
N GLU A 14 2.96 -9.44 -14.34
CA GLU A 14 1.52 -9.39 -14.66
C GLU A 14 0.69 -8.94 -13.46
N ALA A 15 0.94 -9.49 -12.27
CA ALA A 15 0.24 -9.08 -11.05
C ALA A 15 0.45 -7.59 -10.75
N ILE A 16 1.69 -7.10 -10.91
CA ILE A 16 2.03 -5.68 -10.72
C ILE A 16 1.31 -4.83 -11.77
N LYS A 17 1.39 -5.19 -13.05
CA LYS A 17 0.75 -4.47 -14.15
C LYS A 17 -0.76 -4.39 -13.98
N ALA A 18 -1.41 -5.45 -13.50
CA ALA A 18 -2.84 -5.48 -13.23
C ALA A 18 -3.24 -4.39 -12.23
N ILE A 19 -2.41 -4.10 -11.23
CA ILE A 19 -2.69 -3.02 -10.26
C ILE A 19 -2.30 -1.66 -10.81
N VAL A 20 -1.13 -1.53 -11.43
CA VAL A 20 -0.67 -0.25 -11.99
C VAL A 20 -1.63 0.24 -13.09
N ALA A 21 -2.23 -0.65 -13.88
CA ALA A 21 -3.18 -0.29 -14.93
C ALA A 21 -4.53 0.25 -14.43
N LEU A 22 -4.89 0.02 -13.15
CA LEU A 22 -6.14 0.52 -12.56
C LEU A 22 -6.27 2.04 -12.70
N PHE A 23 -5.14 2.74 -12.57
CA PHE A 23 -5.08 4.20 -12.49
C PHE A 23 -4.63 4.82 -13.81
N ASP A 24 -4.69 4.08 -14.92
CA ASP A 24 -4.36 4.61 -16.24
C ASP A 24 -5.48 5.53 -16.76
N THR A 25 -5.16 6.81 -16.92
CA THR A 25 -6.08 7.83 -17.45
C THR A 25 -6.23 7.74 -18.98
N GLY A 26 -5.43 6.90 -19.67
CA GLY A 26 -5.40 6.81 -21.12
C GLY A 26 -4.76 8.02 -21.82
N LYS A 27 -4.26 8.98 -21.03
CA LYS A 27 -3.49 10.13 -21.50
C LYS A 27 -2.01 9.85 -21.27
N ASN A 28 -1.14 10.29 -22.17
CA ASN A 28 0.30 10.33 -21.90
C ASN A 28 0.53 11.31 -20.75
N LEU A 29 0.50 10.81 -19.51
CA LEU A 29 0.88 11.57 -18.34
C LEU A 29 2.40 11.81 -18.42
N VAL A 30 2.80 12.88 -19.08
CA VAL A 30 4.02 13.57 -18.65
C VAL A 30 3.62 14.17 -17.31
N GLN A 31 4.05 13.55 -16.21
CA GLN A 31 4.08 14.25 -14.94
C GLN A 31 4.93 15.49 -15.19
N THR A 32 4.25 16.62 -15.36
CA THR A 32 4.92 17.91 -15.26
C THR A 32 5.31 17.95 -13.80
N GLU A 33 6.61 17.98 -13.50
CA GLU A 33 7.10 18.17 -12.14
C GLU A 33 6.26 19.30 -11.52
N GLY A 34 5.35 18.92 -10.63
CA GLY A 34 4.40 19.85 -10.05
C GLY A 34 5.22 20.96 -9.42
N ALA A 35 4.90 22.20 -9.78
CA ALA A 35 5.50 23.39 -9.21
C ALA A 35 5.68 23.17 -7.72
N PHE A 36 6.92 23.26 -7.24
CA PHE A 36 7.28 23.08 -5.84
C PHE A 36 6.57 24.19 -5.05
N ALA A 37 5.31 23.96 -4.69
CA ALA A 37 4.60 24.79 -3.74
C ALA A 37 5.40 24.64 -2.46
N LEU A 38 5.83 25.78 -1.91
CA LEU A 38 6.48 25.85 -0.61
C LEU A 38 5.46 25.36 0.43
N GLN A 39 5.30 24.05 0.57
CA GLN A 39 4.47 23.48 1.61
C GLN A 39 5.15 23.82 2.92
N SER A 40 4.42 24.52 3.78
CA SER A 40 4.78 24.69 5.18
C SER A 40 5.28 23.36 5.73
N ALA A 41 6.39 23.35 6.48
CA ALA A 41 6.94 22.16 7.16
C ALA A 41 5.95 21.51 8.17
N VAL A 42 4.74 22.06 8.30
CA VAL A 42 3.65 21.59 9.14
C VAL A 42 2.57 20.84 8.35
N ALA A 43 2.50 20.99 7.02
CA ALA A 43 1.43 20.40 6.20
C ALA A 43 1.59 18.87 6.08
N VAL A 44 0.45 18.16 6.11
CA VAL A 44 0.41 16.73 5.81
C VAL A 44 0.53 16.53 4.29
N VAL A 45 1.34 15.55 3.89
CA VAL A 45 1.51 15.14 2.49
C VAL A 45 0.50 14.04 2.19
N ALA A 46 -0.59 14.42 1.52
CA ALA A 46 -1.65 13.50 1.09
C ALA A 46 -1.32 12.83 -0.25
N ASN A 47 -1.69 11.57 -0.40
CA ASN A 47 -1.76 10.92 -1.70
C ASN A 47 -3.01 11.41 -2.44
N GLU A 48 -2.85 11.68 -3.74
CA GLU A 48 -3.94 12.05 -4.64
C GLU A 48 -3.85 11.24 -5.92
N LEU A 49 -4.99 11.01 -6.56
CA LEU A 49 -5.08 10.37 -7.87
C LEU A 49 -6.00 11.21 -8.76
N GLU A 50 -5.48 11.65 -9.90
CA GLU A 50 -6.25 12.38 -10.91
C GLU A 50 -6.99 11.41 -11.85
N ILE A 51 -7.90 10.62 -11.30
CA ILE A 51 -8.74 9.67 -12.04
C ILE A 51 -10.11 9.54 -11.39
N ASP A 52 -11.17 9.53 -12.20
CA ASP A 52 -12.53 9.35 -11.72
C ASP A 52 -12.92 7.87 -11.60
N GLU A 53 -13.97 7.61 -10.81
CA GLU A 53 -14.46 6.24 -10.56
C GLU A 53 -14.99 5.54 -11.81
N VAL A 54 -15.51 6.30 -12.79
CA VAL A 54 -15.99 5.73 -14.06
C VAL A 54 -14.82 5.13 -14.83
N ARG A 55 -13.71 5.86 -14.91
CA ARG A 55 -12.49 5.40 -15.56
C ARG A 55 -11.86 4.24 -14.81
N ILE A 56 -11.81 4.27 -13.47
CA ILE A 56 -11.35 3.13 -12.67
C ILE A 56 -12.20 1.90 -12.99
N PHE A 57 -13.52 2.03 -13.04
CA PHE A 57 -14.42 0.91 -13.34
C PHE A 57 -14.17 0.32 -14.75
N GLU A 58 -13.98 1.17 -15.76
CA GLU A 58 -13.58 0.72 -17.10
C GLU A 58 -12.25 -0.04 -17.08
N ASN A 59 -11.25 0.49 -16.39
CA ASN A 59 -9.95 -0.15 -16.26
C ASN A 59 -10.07 -1.51 -15.57
N VAL A 60 -10.84 -1.60 -14.48
CA VAL A 60 -11.11 -2.86 -13.78
C VAL A 60 -11.68 -3.90 -14.72
N LYS A 61 -12.73 -3.57 -15.48
CA LYS A 61 -13.36 -4.50 -16.42
C LYS A 61 -12.38 -4.96 -17.51
N ASN A 62 -11.55 -4.05 -18.02
CA ASN A 62 -10.55 -4.37 -19.04
C ASN A 62 -9.47 -5.33 -18.50
N ILE A 63 -8.95 -5.06 -17.30
CA ILE A 63 -7.96 -5.91 -16.64
C ILE A 63 -8.55 -7.29 -16.33
N GLN A 64 -9.77 -7.35 -15.80
CA GLN A 64 -10.46 -8.62 -15.54
C GLN A 64 -10.64 -9.44 -16.82
N LYS A 65 -11.04 -8.80 -17.92
CA LYS A 65 -11.14 -9.46 -19.23
C LYS A 65 -9.80 -10.01 -19.71
N GLN A 66 -8.72 -9.23 -19.59
CA GLN A 66 -7.37 -9.64 -19.99
C GLN A 66 -6.88 -10.83 -19.15
N ASN A 67 -7.17 -10.81 -17.86
CA ASN A 67 -6.76 -11.84 -16.91
C ASN A 67 -7.76 -13.02 -16.82
N GLN A 68 -8.75 -13.08 -17.72
CA GLN A 68 -9.78 -14.14 -17.75
C GLN A 68 -10.55 -14.28 -16.43
N ILE A 69 -10.76 -13.17 -15.74
CA ILE A 69 -11.56 -13.05 -14.53
C ILE A 69 -12.95 -12.54 -14.91
N GLU A 70 -13.98 -13.06 -14.24
CA GLU A 70 -15.35 -12.59 -14.39
C GLU A 70 -15.44 -11.08 -14.11
N GLN A 71 -16.02 -10.34 -15.05
CA GLN A 71 -16.11 -8.89 -14.93
C GLN A 71 -17.14 -8.49 -13.88
N ILE A 72 -16.80 -7.51 -13.05
CA ILE A 72 -17.75 -6.91 -12.11
C ILE A 72 -18.87 -6.15 -12.85
N GLU A 73 -20.07 -6.17 -12.28
CA GLU A 73 -21.19 -5.36 -12.73
C GLU A 73 -21.14 -3.93 -12.19
N LYS A 74 -20.56 -3.75 -11.00
CA LYS A 74 -20.44 -2.46 -10.30
C LYS A 74 -19.18 -2.41 -9.45
N LEU A 75 -18.63 -1.21 -9.27
CA LEU A 75 -17.51 -0.93 -8.38
C LEU A 75 -18.03 -0.49 -7.01
N ASP A 76 -18.19 -1.44 -6.08
CA ASP A 76 -18.74 -1.16 -4.74
C ASP A 76 -17.73 -0.48 -3.79
N SER A 77 -16.44 -0.71 -4.02
CA SER A 77 -15.37 -0.09 -3.24
C SER A 77 -14.06 -0.07 -4.03
N LEU A 78 -13.10 0.72 -3.57
CA LEU A 78 -11.71 0.71 -4.05
C LEU A 78 -10.85 -0.31 -3.29
N ASP A 79 -11.38 -1.52 -3.13
CA ASP A 79 -10.64 -2.68 -2.62
C ASP A 79 -10.32 -3.60 -3.80
N PHE A 80 -9.05 -3.92 -4.00
CA PHE A 80 -8.60 -4.75 -5.11
C PHE A 80 -7.90 -6.01 -4.59
N SER A 81 -8.39 -7.17 -5.00
CA SER A 81 -7.86 -8.47 -4.60
C SER A 81 -6.82 -8.99 -5.60
N ILE A 82 -5.73 -9.55 -5.08
CA ILE A 82 -4.69 -10.23 -5.85
C ILE A 82 -4.47 -11.61 -5.23
N GLU A 83 -4.78 -12.67 -5.98
CA GLU A 83 -4.56 -14.05 -5.57
C GLU A 83 -3.23 -14.56 -6.11
N MET A 84 -2.32 -14.93 -5.21
CA MET A 84 -1.00 -15.46 -5.54
C MET A 84 -0.65 -16.65 -4.66
N GLU A 85 -0.42 -17.82 -5.26
CA GLU A 85 0.00 -19.01 -4.54
C GLU A 85 1.22 -18.76 -3.62
N THR A 86 1.24 -19.41 -2.46
CA THR A 86 2.37 -19.35 -1.53
C THR A 86 3.66 -19.75 -2.22
N GLY A 87 4.75 -19.02 -1.97
CA GLY A 87 6.05 -19.29 -2.58
C GLY A 87 6.27 -18.62 -3.94
N THR A 88 5.28 -17.95 -4.52
CA THR A 88 5.41 -17.23 -5.82
C THR A 88 5.99 -15.82 -5.71
N GLY A 89 6.30 -15.36 -4.50
CA GLY A 89 6.94 -14.07 -4.24
C GLY A 89 5.97 -12.91 -3.97
N LYS A 90 4.79 -13.18 -3.39
CA LYS A 90 3.76 -12.17 -3.03
C LYS A 90 4.30 -10.92 -2.32
N THR A 91 5.21 -11.09 -1.35
CA THR A 91 5.87 -9.97 -0.64
C THR A 91 6.66 -9.09 -1.59
N TYR A 92 7.49 -9.69 -2.45
CA TYR A 92 8.23 -8.97 -3.47
C TYR A 92 7.30 -8.23 -4.44
N VAL A 93 6.19 -8.87 -4.83
CA VAL A 93 5.20 -8.30 -5.76
C VAL A 93 4.55 -7.05 -5.19
N TYR A 94 4.05 -7.07 -3.94
CA TYR A 94 3.43 -5.85 -3.41
C TYR A 94 4.45 -4.75 -3.10
N LEU A 95 5.69 -5.08 -2.69
CA LEU A 95 6.74 -4.08 -2.49
C LEU A 95 7.11 -3.41 -3.82
N ARG A 96 7.21 -4.21 -4.89
CA ARG A 96 7.42 -3.68 -6.23
C ARG A 96 6.22 -2.87 -6.73
N THR A 97 4.99 -3.30 -6.40
CA THR A 97 3.76 -2.55 -6.73
C THR A 97 3.77 -1.16 -6.07
N ILE A 98 4.20 -1.05 -4.81
CA ILE A 98 4.39 0.24 -4.13
C ILE A 98 5.33 1.15 -4.93
N LEU A 99 6.49 0.63 -5.36
CA LEU A 99 7.49 1.40 -6.10
C LEU A 99 7.01 1.84 -7.49
N GLU A 100 6.26 0.98 -8.18
CA GLU A 100 5.68 1.29 -9.50
C GLU A 100 4.57 2.35 -9.36
N LEU A 101 3.75 2.28 -8.32
CA LEU A 101 2.74 3.31 -8.01
C LEU A 101 3.40 4.64 -7.63
N TYR A 102 4.49 4.60 -6.86
CA TYR A 102 5.28 5.79 -6.54
C TYR A 102 5.87 6.44 -7.80
N GLN A 103 6.52 5.67 -8.67
CA GLN A 103 7.12 6.23 -9.88
C GLN A 103 6.08 6.72 -10.89
N LYS A 104 5.03 5.94 -11.14
CA LYS A 104 4.06 6.26 -12.20
C LYS A 104 3.04 7.32 -11.77
N TYR A 105 2.64 7.32 -10.50
CA TYR A 105 1.55 8.15 -9.98
C TYR A 105 1.93 9.08 -8.83
N GLY A 106 3.19 9.05 -8.37
CA GLY A 106 3.66 9.96 -7.31
C GLY A 106 3.10 9.64 -5.92
N LEU A 107 2.45 8.49 -5.73
CA LEU A 107 1.91 8.07 -4.43
C LEU A 107 3.06 7.80 -3.46
N LYS A 108 3.03 8.41 -2.28
CA LYS A 108 4.15 8.44 -1.33
C LYS A 108 3.85 7.77 0.00
N LYS A 109 2.58 7.61 0.36
CA LYS A 109 2.18 7.18 1.71
C LYS A 109 1.54 5.79 1.66
N PHE A 110 2.27 4.79 2.15
CA PHE A 110 1.82 3.39 2.14
C PHE A 110 1.85 2.79 3.54
N ILE A 111 0.84 1.99 3.86
CA ILE A 111 0.82 1.18 5.09
C ILE A 111 0.70 -0.28 4.69
N VAL A 112 1.65 -1.11 5.14
CA VAL A 112 1.61 -2.57 5.00
C VAL A 112 1.05 -3.15 6.29
N LEU A 113 -0.18 -3.66 6.22
CA LEU A 113 -0.87 -4.35 7.29
C LEU A 113 -0.65 -5.86 7.19
N VAL A 114 -0.21 -6.46 8.29
CA VAL A 114 0.04 -7.90 8.42
C VAL A 114 -0.66 -8.46 9.66
N PRO A 115 -1.00 -9.76 9.71
CA PRO A 115 -1.87 -10.26 10.78
C PRO A 115 -1.11 -10.75 12.01
N SER A 116 0.23 -10.78 11.97
CA SER A 116 1.05 -11.21 13.09
C SER A 116 2.43 -10.55 13.07
N VAL A 117 3.07 -10.51 14.25
CA VAL A 117 4.45 -10.03 14.40
C VAL A 117 5.41 -10.86 13.56
N ALA A 118 5.26 -12.19 13.51
CA ALA A 118 6.14 -13.05 12.71
C ALA A 118 6.11 -12.71 11.21
N ILE A 119 4.92 -12.40 10.67
CA ILE A 119 4.80 -11.97 9.27
C ILE A 119 5.44 -10.59 9.11
N ARG A 120 5.20 -9.65 10.04
CA ARG A 120 5.86 -8.33 10.05
C ARG A 120 7.38 -8.44 9.97
N GLU A 121 7.99 -9.28 10.79
CA GLU A 121 9.45 -9.54 10.76
C GLU A 121 9.89 -10.10 9.40
N GLY A 122 9.12 -11.02 8.82
CA GLY A 122 9.39 -11.56 7.48
C GLY A 122 9.34 -10.49 6.39
N VAL A 123 8.40 -9.56 6.47
CA VAL A 123 8.29 -8.42 5.55
C VAL A 123 9.47 -7.48 5.71
N MET A 124 9.81 -7.10 6.94
CA MET A 124 10.96 -6.23 7.23
C MET A 124 12.28 -6.83 6.75
N LYS A 125 12.47 -8.13 6.97
CA LYS A 125 13.63 -8.87 6.43
C LYS A 125 13.65 -8.89 4.90
N THR A 126 12.50 -9.02 4.26
CA THR A 126 12.43 -8.97 2.79
C THR A 126 12.79 -7.58 2.27
N ILE A 127 12.32 -6.52 2.92
CA ILE A 127 12.67 -5.13 2.60
C ILE A 127 14.19 -4.93 2.72
N GLU A 128 14.80 -5.38 3.81
CA GLU A 128 16.26 -5.32 4.01
C GLU A 128 17.01 -6.04 2.88
N GLN A 129 16.62 -7.28 2.58
CA GLN A 129 17.28 -8.12 1.58
C GLN A 129 17.13 -7.61 0.15
N THR A 130 16.04 -6.88 -0.14
CA THR A 130 15.73 -6.37 -1.47
C THR A 130 16.11 -4.89 -1.66
N ALA A 131 16.60 -4.21 -0.62
CA ALA A 131 16.92 -2.79 -0.67
C ALA A 131 17.93 -2.42 -1.76
N GLU A 132 19.04 -3.17 -1.89
CA GLU A 132 20.06 -2.94 -2.94
C GLU A 132 19.44 -3.14 -4.34
N HIS A 133 18.68 -4.22 -4.52
CA HIS A 133 18.03 -4.56 -5.78
C HIS A 133 16.99 -3.51 -6.22
N PHE A 134 16.15 -3.04 -5.29
CA PHE A 134 15.17 -1.99 -5.58
C PHE A 134 15.83 -0.62 -5.73
N GLY A 135 16.93 -0.36 -5.03
CA GLY A 135 17.76 0.83 -5.24
C GLY A 135 18.30 0.90 -6.67
N GLU A 136 18.82 -0.20 -7.21
CA GLU A 136 19.26 -0.27 -8.61
C GLU A 136 18.11 -0.13 -9.61
N LEU A 137 16.94 -0.71 -9.32
CA LEU A 137 15.82 -0.76 -10.27
C LEU A 137 15.00 0.55 -10.30
N TYR A 138 14.84 1.21 -9.16
CA TYR A 138 13.94 2.36 -9.00
C TYR A 138 14.65 3.64 -8.55
N GLY A 139 15.93 3.59 -8.17
CA GLY A 139 16.63 4.73 -7.56
C GLY A 139 16.14 5.08 -6.16
N VAL A 140 15.50 4.13 -5.46
CA VAL A 140 14.86 4.35 -4.16
C VAL A 140 15.53 3.53 -3.06
N ASN A 141 15.90 4.16 -1.95
CA ASN A 141 16.33 3.46 -0.75
C ASN A 141 15.13 2.90 0.02
N LEU A 142 14.68 1.70 -0.34
CA LEU A 142 13.49 1.07 0.26
C LEU A 142 13.62 0.89 1.78
N TRP A 143 14.80 0.52 2.27
CA TRP A 143 15.06 0.38 3.71
C TRP A 143 14.90 1.71 4.44
N GLY A 144 15.48 2.79 3.90
CA GLY A 144 15.35 4.15 4.47
C GLY A 144 13.94 4.75 4.38
N ALA A 145 13.15 4.31 3.40
CA ALA A 145 11.75 4.71 3.24
C ALA A 145 10.79 3.95 4.19
N THR A 146 11.25 2.88 4.83
CA THR A 146 10.38 1.97 5.60
C THR A 146 10.66 2.02 7.10
N PHE A 147 9.60 1.92 7.91
CA PHE A 147 9.72 1.73 9.35
C PHE A 147 8.59 0.89 9.92
N GLU A 148 8.83 0.25 11.06
CA GLU A 148 7.82 -0.45 11.84
C GLU A 148 7.05 0.53 12.72
N TYR A 149 5.72 0.41 12.74
CA TYR A 149 4.92 1.13 13.72
C TYR A 149 5.25 0.69 15.15
N ASP A 150 5.46 1.69 16.00
CA ASP A 150 5.70 1.56 17.43
C ASP A 150 5.03 2.75 18.12
N SER A 151 4.06 2.49 19.00
CA SER A 151 3.35 3.54 19.74
C SER A 151 4.25 4.34 20.69
N GLY A 152 5.45 3.82 21.02
CA GLY A 152 6.49 4.56 21.73
C GLY A 152 7.23 5.58 20.86
N LYS A 153 7.10 5.51 19.52
CA LYS A 153 7.85 6.32 18.54
C LYS A 153 6.93 7.16 17.66
N LEU A 154 6.00 7.90 18.25
CA LEU A 154 5.05 8.75 17.52
C LEU A 154 5.72 9.79 16.59
N SER A 155 6.96 10.20 16.86
CA SER A 155 7.74 11.05 15.93
C SER A 155 7.86 10.45 14.53
N MET A 156 7.94 9.12 14.42
CA MET A 156 7.96 8.42 13.13
C MET A 156 6.60 8.50 12.42
N VAL A 157 5.49 8.49 13.16
CA VAL A 157 4.14 8.68 12.61
C VAL A 157 3.98 10.12 12.08
N ARG A 158 4.49 11.12 12.79
CA ARG A 158 4.53 12.49 12.29
C ARG A 158 5.40 12.63 11.04
N SER A 159 6.58 11.99 11.03
CA SER A 159 7.46 11.95 9.85
C SER A 159 6.76 11.26 8.68
N PHE A 160 6.07 10.15 8.91
CA PHE A 160 5.25 9.50 7.89
C PHE A 160 4.25 10.48 7.28
N ALA A 161 3.55 11.27 8.08
CA ALA A 161 2.55 12.20 7.59
C ALA A 161 3.13 13.39 6.81
N ARG A 162 4.29 13.92 7.20
CA ARG A 162 4.81 15.20 6.67
C ARG A 162 5.98 15.10 5.69
N ASP A 163 6.69 13.97 5.66
CA ASP A 163 7.84 13.84 4.78
C ASP A 163 7.41 13.91 3.30
N ILE A 164 8.15 14.60 2.45
CA ILE A 164 7.80 14.73 1.03
C ILE A 164 8.24 13.50 0.22
N ASP A 165 9.08 12.65 0.80
CA ASP A 165 9.56 11.42 0.19
C ASP A 165 8.62 10.23 0.44
N LEU A 166 8.89 9.13 -0.28
CA LEU A 166 8.23 7.84 -0.08
C LEU A 166 8.36 7.39 1.39
N LYS A 167 7.22 7.01 2.00
CA LYS A 167 7.16 6.40 3.33
C LYS A 167 6.27 5.17 3.33
N ILE A 168 6.83 4.09 3.88
CA ILE A 168 6.16 2.81 4.06
C ILE A 168 6.13 2.51 5.55
N MET A 169 4.93 2.42 6.13
CA MET A 169 4.74 2.02 7.52
C MET A 169 4.31 0.55 7.57
N VAL A 170 5.06 -0.31 8.27
CA VAL A 170 4.68 -1.72 8.44
C VAL A 170 4.13 -1.93 9.83
N MET A 171 2.92 -2.49 9.93
CA MET A 171 2.28 -2.70 11.24
C MET A 171 1.36 -3.90 11.29
N THR A 172 1.09 -4.40 12.49
CA THR A 172 0.09 -5.43 12.69
C THR A 172 -1.29 -4.82 12.93
N ILE A 173 -2.36 -5.52 12.53
CA ILE A 173 -3.73 -5.09 12.83
C ILE A 173 -3.99 -5.03 14.35
N GLN A 174 -3.35 -5.92 15.12
CA GLN A 174 -3.47 -5.93 16.57
C GLN A 174 -2.79 -4.73 17.23
N SER A 175 -1.63 -4.30 16.71
CA SER A 175 -0.95 -3.08 17.19
C SER A 175 -1.85 -1.87 17.03
N PHE A 176 -2.54 -1.74 15.90
CA PHE A 176 -3.50 -0.66 15.69
C PHE A 176 -4.66 -0.72 16.70
N ASN A 177 -5.27 -1.90 16.88
CA ASN A 177 -6.40 -2.07 17.79
C ASN A 177 -6.03 -1.89 19.27
N LYS A 178 -4.81 -2.27 19.67
CA LYS A 178 -4.34 -2.15 21.06
C LYS A 178 -4.01 -0.70 21.40
N ASP A 179 -3.42 0.01 20.44
CA ASP A 179 -2.96 1.38 20.63
C ASP A 179 -4.03 2.41 20.23
N ASP A 180 -5.30 1.97 20.12
CA ASP A 180 -6.46 2.78 19.76
C ASP A 180 -6.56 4.06 20.61
N ASN A 181 -6.32 3.95 21.92
CA ASN A 181 -6.27 5.10 22.81
C ASN A 181 -5.13 6.06 22.47
N ILE A 182 -3.93 5.58 22.14
CA ILE A 182 -2.77 6.44 21.83
C ILE A 182 -2.97 7.13 20.48
N MET A 183 -3.52 6.41 19.51
CA MET A 183 -3.76 6.91 18.15
C MET A 183 -4.92 7.91 18.09
N ARG A 184 -5.97 7.72 18.90
CA ARG A 184 -7.18 8.57 18.91
C ARG A 184 -7.17 9.71 19.91
N GLN A 185 -6.29 9.66 20.92
CA GLN A 185 -6.14 10.77 21.86
C GLN A 185 -5.11 11.78 21.35
N THR A 186 -4.93 12.85 22.11
CA THR A 186 -3.90 13.87 21.92
C THR A 186 -2.81 13.66 22.97
N PRO A 187 -1.80 12.80 22.74
CA PRO A 187 -0.72 12.64 23.69
C PRO A 187 0.00 13.97 23.88
N ASP A 188 0.36 14.33 25.12
CA ASP A 188 1.12 15.55 25.42
C ASP A 188 2.42 15.63 24.60
N ARG A 189 3.03 14.45 24.35
CA ARG A 189 4.25 14.29 23.53
C ARG A 189 4.04 14.52 22.04
N PHE A 190 2.81 14.75 21.60
CA PHE A 190 2.42 14.92 20.21
C PHE A 190 1.87 16.32 19.89
N ASN A 191 2.16 17.31 20.74
CA ASN A 191 1.82 18.72 20.55
C ASN A 191 0.31 18.98 20.34
N GLY A 192 -0.55 18.15 20.94
CA GLY A 192 -2.01 18.29 20.81
C GLY A 192 -2.59 17.77 19.49
N GLU A 193 -1.78 17.16 18.61
CA GLU A 193 -2.26 16.49 17.41
C GLU A 193 -2.75 15.07 17.75
N ARG A 194 -3.68 14.54 16.96
CA ARG A 194 -4.09 13.12 17.04
C ARG A 194 -3.32 12.33 15.97
N PRO A 195 -2.52 11.31 16.35
CA PRO A 195 -1.75 10.53 15.37
C PRO A 195 -2.61 9.91 14.27
N LEU A 196 -3.81 9.44 14.61
CA LEU A 196 -4.75 8.88 13.64
C LEU A 196 -5.17 9.91 12.60
N ASP A 197 -5.49 11.14 13.01
CA ASP A 197 -5.91 12.19 12.07
C ASP A 197 -4.81 12.52 11.08
N LEU A 198 -3.56 12.65 11.56
CA LEU A 198 -2.42 12.92 10.67
C LEU A 198 -2.23 11.80 9.64
N VAL A 199 -2.37 10.54 10.08
CA VAL A 199 -2.26 9.39 9.16
C VAL A 199 -3.44 9.38 8.20
N ALA A 200 -4.67 9.62 8.66
CA ALA A 200 -5.86 9.65 7.82
C ALA A 200 -5.80 10.74 6.76
N GLU A 201 -5.31 11.93 7.11
CA GLU A 201 -5.13 13.06 6.19
C GLU A 201 -4.11 12.73 5.07
N THR A 202 -3.18 11.78 5.29
CA THR A 202 -2.31 11.31 4.20
C THR A 202 -3.01 10.53 3.10
N ARG A 203 -4.25 10.08 3.32
CA ARG A 203 -4.97 9.14 2.44
C ARG A 203 -4.08 7.97 2.02
N PRO A 204 -3.58 7.15 2.96
CA PRO A 204 -2.57 6.16 2.66
C PRO A 204 -3.13 5.08 1.71
N VAL A 205 -2.26 4.51 0.89
CA VAL A 205 -2.55 3.25 0.21
C VAL A 205 -2.30 2.12 1.19
N ILE A 206 -3.30 1.27 1.43
CA ILE A 206 -3.17 0.16 2.37
C ILE A 206 -2.90 -1.12 1.61
N ILE A 207 -1.76 -1.74 1.91
CA ILE A 207 -1.41 -3.08 1.44
C ILE A 207 -1.75 -4.06 2.55
N MET A 208 -2.61 -5.04 2.27
CA MET A 208 -3.01 -6.06 3.23
C MET A 208 -2.41 -7.41 2.81
N ASP A 209 -1.57 -7.98 3.66
CA ASP A 209 -1.04 -9.34 3.49
C ASP A 209 -1.86 -10.33 4.32
N GLU A 210 -2.35 -11.40 3.70
CA GLU A 210 -3.25 -12.38 4.32
C GLU A 210 -4.52 -11.74 4.97
N PRO A 211 -5.29 -10.97 4.18
CA PRO A 211 -6.39 -10.14 4.66
C PRO A 211 -7.54 -10.91 5.32
N GLN A 212 -7.69 -12.22 5.07
CA GLN A 212 -8.68 -13.08 5.71
C GLN A 212 -8.54 -13.12 7.24
N ASN A 213 -7.36 -12.77 7.77
CA ASN A 213 -7.10 -12.66 9.20
C ASN A 213 -7.44 -11.27 9.78
N MET A 214 -7.96 -10.35 8.95
CA MET A 214 -8.27 -8.96 9.30
C MET A 214 -9.75 -8.60 9.02
N GLU A 215 -10.63 -9.60 8.92
CA GLU A 215 -12.05 -9.43 8.56
C GLU A 215 -12.99 -9.22 9.75
N SER A 216 -12.47 -9.09 10.98
CA SER A 216 -13.31 -8.74 12.13
C SER A 216 -13.85 -7.32 12.01
N GLU A 217 -15.02 -7.06 12.61
CA GLU A 217 -15.64 -5.71 12.57
C GLU A 217 -14.71 -4.64 13.18
N LEU A 218 -13.99 -4.98 14.24
CA LEU A 218 -12.98 -4.09 14.82
C LEU A 218 -11.87 -3.77 13.81
N SER A 219 -11.31 -4.79 13.14
CA SER A 219 -10.27 -4.58 12.13
C SER A 219 -10.77 -3.75 10.95
N LYS A 220 -11.99 -4.01 10.46
CA LYS A 220 -12.60 -3.22 9.38
C LYS A 220 -12.81 -1.76 9.79
N SER A 221 -13.32 -1.51 11.00
CA SER A 221 -13.50 -0.17 11.55
C SER A 221 -12.17 0.56 11.65
N SER A 222 -11.17 -0.09 12.23
CA SER A 222 -9.80 0.42 12.37
C SER A 222 -9.17 0.80 11.03
N ILE A 223 -9.30 -0.05 10.02
CA ILE A 223 -8.79 0.23 8.67
C ILE A 223 -9.58 1.38 8.01
N LYS A 224 -10.88 1.48 8.25
CA LYS A 224 -11.71 2.58 7.73
C LYS A 224 -11.30 3.92 8.32
N ASP A 225 -10.91 3.95 9.59
CA ASP A 225 -10.49 5.16 10.29
C ASP A 225 -9.17 5.74 9.75
N LEU A 226 -8.36 4.93 9.07
CA LEU A 226 -7.17 5.38 8.35
C LEU A 226 -7.50 6.16 7.06
N GLN A 227 -8.78 6.26 6.68
CA GLN A 227 -9.25 6.93 5.45
C GLN A 227 -8.41 6.61 4.20
N PRO A 228 -8.27 5.31 3.86
CA PRO A 228 -7.36 4.91 2.80
C PRO A 228 -7.79 5.44 1.43
N LEU A 229 -6.82 5.78 0.58
CA LEU A 229 -7.10 6.14 -0.81
C LEU A 229 -7.68 4.96 -1.59
N PHE A 230 -7.08 3.77 -1.41
CA PHE A 230 -7.59 2.48 -1.83
C PHE A 230 -6.87 1.36 -1.05
N LYS A 231 -7.37 0.12 -1.17
CA LYS A 231 -6.82 -1.07 -0.51
C LYS A 231 -6.37 -2.11 -1.55
N LEU A 232 -5.16 -2.64 -1.38
CA LEU A 232 -4.66 -3.78 -2.15
C LEU A 232 -4.54 -5.00 -1.25
N ARG A 233 -5.17 -6.11 -1.64
CA ARG A 233 -5.41 -7.26 -0.77
C ARG A 233 -4.75 -8.51 -1.35
N TYR A 234 -3.57 -8.84 -0.84
CA TYR A 234 -2.75 -9.95 -1.32
C TYR A 234 -2.99 -11.21 -0.46
N SER A 235 -3.40 -12.30 -1.10
CA SER A 235 -3.60 -13.60 -0.42
C SER A 235 -3.30 -14.75 -1.37
N ALA A 236 -3.10 -15.96 -0.85
CA ALA A 236 -3.17 -17.16 -1.69
C ALA A 236 -4.61 -17.46 -2.12
N THR A 237 -5.58 -17.22 -1.23
CA THR A 237 -7.01 -17.39 -1.51
C THR A 237 -7.82 -16.34 -0.77
N HIS A 238 -8.87 -15.81 -1.41
CA HIS A 238 -9.82 -14.92 -0.75
C HIS A 238 -11.13 -15.67 -0.48
N ARG A 239 -11.63 -15.60 0.77
CA ARG A 239 -12.98 -16.10 1.08
C ARG A 239 -14.05 -15.33 0.31
N ARG A 240 -13.84 -14.03 0.14
CA ARG A 240 -14.65 -13.11 -0.66
C ARG A 240 -13.69 -12.10 -1.31
N PRO A 241 -13.33 -12.27 -2.58
CA PRO A 241 -12.49 -11.31 -3.27
C PRO A 241 -13.28 -10.02 -3.53
N TYR A 242 -12.60 -8.88 -3.41
CA TYR A 242 -13.13 -7.58 -3.82
C TYR A 242 -12.42 -7.19 -5.11
N ASN A 243 -13.16 -6.87 -6.17
CA ASN A 243 -12.64 -6.51 -7.49
C ASN A 243 -11.37 -7.31 -7.83
N LEU A 244 -11.51 -8.63 -8.01
CA LEU A 244 -10.36 -9.52 -8.24
C LEU A 244 -9.62 -9.07 -9.51
N MET A 245 -8.35 -8.69 -9.35
CA MET A 245 -7.56 -8.10 -10.43
C MET A 245 -6.61 -9.10 -11.08
N TYR A 246 -6.13 -10.07 -10.31
CA TYR A 246 -5.18 -11.07 -10.79
C TYR A 246 -5.31 -12.34 -9.96
N ARG A 247 -5.12 -13.49 -10.60
CA ARG A 247 -5.13 -14.80 -9.99
C ARG A 247 -4.03 -15.67 -10.58
N LEU A 248 -3.20 -16.21 -9.71
CA LEU A 248 -2.24 -17.26 -10.01
C LEU A 248 -2.54 -18.47 -9.13
N THR A 249 -3.18 -19.48 -9.71
CA THR A 249 -3.46 -20.78 -9.10
C THR A 249 -2.44 -21.83 -9.55
N PRO A 250 -2.29 -22.93 -8.79
CA PRO A 250 -1.52 -24.11 -9.23
C PRO A 250 -1.99 -24.67 -10.56
#